data_AF-A0A8T3KY22-F1
#
_entry.id   AF-A0A8T3KY22-F1
#
_cell.length_a   1.000
_cell.length_b   1.000
_cell.length_c   1.000
_cell.angle_alpha   90.00
_cell.angle_beta   90.00
_cell.angle_gamma   90.00
#
_symmetry.space_group_name_H-M   'P 1'
#
loop_
_entity.id
_entity.type
_entity.pdbx_description
1 polymer ?
#
loop_
_entity_poly.entity_id
_entity_poly.type
_entity_poly.pdbx_seq_one_letter_code
_entity_poly.pdbx_strand_id
1 'polypeptide(L)'
;MDVARRALHPRLPISPGLLDHRWRLPPRLPRKFMANMVNLLPGTLSAELNEKHLRVHVLYQTDAFASELTQIEARVAMLFGLNLVPDGNEE
;
A
#
# COMPACT_ATOMS: atom_id res chain seq x y z
N MET A 1 10.16 -15.44 2.59
CA MET A 1 10.56 -15.62 1.17
C MET A 1 9.34 -16.01 0.35
N ASP A 2 8.49 -15.06 -0.03
CA ASP A 2 7.26 -15.34 -0.82
C ASP A 2 7.50 -15.12 -2.33
N VAL A 3 8.06 -13.96 -2.70
CA VAL A 3 8.30 -13.58 -4.10
C VAL A 3 9.16 -14.59 -4.85
N ALA A 4 10.31 -15.00 -4.28
CA ALA A 4 11.20 -15.98 -4.91
C ALA A 4 10.52 -17.34 -5.13
N ARG A 5 9.68 -17.78 -4.18
CA ARG A 5 8.91 -19.01 -4.31
C ARG A 5 7.93 -18.93 -5.47
N ARG A 6 7.20 -17.82 -5.62
CA ARG A 6 6.22 -17.64 -6.71
C ARG A 6 6.88 -17.51 -8.07
N ALA A 7 7.99 -16.79 -8.16
CA ALA A 7 8.73 -16.59 -9.40
C ALA A 7 9.33 -17.89 -9.95
N LEU A 8 9.79 -18.78 -9.07
CA LEU A 8 10.38 -20.08 -9.44
C LEU A 8 9.35 -21.21 -9.51
N HIS A 9 8.09 -20.97 -9.16
CA HIS A 9 7.06 -21.98 -9.21
C HIS A 9 6.61 -22.21 -10.67
N PRO A 10 6.60 -23.46 -11.19
CA PRO A 10 6.30 -23.74 -12.61
C PRO A 10 4.94 -23.25 -13.08
N ARG A 11 3.97 -23.18 -12.15
CA ARG A 11 2.60 -22.71 -12.43
C ARG A 11 2.43 -21.18 -12.30
N LEU A 12 3.50 -20.45 -11.95
CA LEU A 12 3.52 -18.99 -11.73
C LEU A 12 2.24 -18.45 -11.06
N PRO A 13 1.93 -18.85 -9.81
CA PRO A 13 0.68 -18.51 -9.15
C PRO A 13 0.68 -17.05 -8.67
N ILE A 14 0.49 -16.12 -9.61
CA ILE A 14 0.31 -14.70 -9.38
C ILE A 14 -1.14 -14.31 -9.72
N SER A 15 -1.66 -13.30 -9.04
CA SER A 15 -2.98 -12.73 -9.32
C SER A 15 -2.82 -11.21 -9.25
N PRO A 16 -2.27 -10.60 -10.30
CA PRO A 16 -1.92 -9.19 -10.27
C PRO A 16 -3.16 -8.32 -10.11
N GLY A 17 -3.03 -7.26 -9.33
CA GLY A 17 -4.12 -6.31 -9.09
C GLY A 17 -3.61 -4.88 -9.03
N LEU A 18 -4.53 -3.94 -9.26
CA LEU A 18 -4.32 -2.51 -8.99
C LEU A 18 -5.27 -2.11 -7.87
N LEU A 19 -4.76 -1.40 -6.88
CA LEU A 19 -5.52 -0.87 -5.77
C LEU A 19 -5.24 0.62 -5.62
N ASP A 20 -6.31 1.40 -5.53
CA ASP A 20 -6.24 2.84 -5.27
C ASP A 20 -6.50 3.09 -3.78
N HIS A 21 -5.45 3.49 -3.04
CA HIS A 21 -5.54 3.83 -1.62
C HIS A 21 -5.66 5.34 -1.45
N ARG A 22 -6.76 5.82 -0.87
CA ARG A 22 -6.98 7.26 -0.67
C ARG A 22 -6.10 7.80 0.45
N TRP A 23 -5.47 8.95 0.21
CA TRP A 23 -4.62 9.60 1.21
C TRP A 23 -5.44 10.22 2.33
N ARG A 24 -5.08 9.86 3.57
CA ARG A 24 -5.39 10.63 4.79
C ARG A 24 -4.16 11.43 5.25
N LEU A 25 -2.96 11.02 4.83
CA LEU A 25 -1.72 11.77 5.10
C LEU A 25 -1.71 13.13 4.38
N PRO A 26 -1.14 14.18 5.02
CA PRO A 26 -0.92 15.47 4.37
C PRO A 26 0.11 15.33 3.24
N PRO A 27 0.08 16.22 2.24
CA PRO A 27 1.01 16.17 1.12
C PRO A 27 2.48 16.30 1.58
N ARG A 28 3.41 15.98 0.66
CA ARG A 28 4.88 16.05 0.83
C ARG A 28 5.50 14.82 1.48
N LEU A 29 6.15 14.98 2.64
CA LEU A 29 7.09 14.02 3.17
C LEU A 29 6.42 12.72 3.68
N PRO A 30 5.28 12.76 4.40
CA PRO A 30 4.64 11.56 4.91
C PRO A 30 4.16 10.62 3.78
N ARG A 31 3.55 11.17 2.73
CA ARG A 31 3.12 10.38 1.55
C ARG A 31 4.29 9.73 0.82
N LYS A 32 5.37 10.47 0.59
CA LYS A 32 6.58 9.92 -0.05
C LYS A 32 7.21 8.81 0.80
N PHE A 33 7.24 8.99 2.11
CA PHE A 33 7.74 7.98 3.04
C PHE A 33 6.89 6.70 2.98
N MET A 34 5.57 6.83 3.02
CA MET A 34 4.67 5.69 2.86
C MET A 34 4.87 4.97 1.52
N ALA A 35 4.91 5.71 0.40
CA ALA A 35 5.12 5.13 -0.93
C ALA A 35 6.43 4.32 -1.02
N ASN A 36 7.50 4.84 -0.42
CA ASN A 36 8.78 4.13 -0.34
C ASN A 36 8.67 2.84 0.48
N MET A 37 7.95 2.84 1.60
CA MET A 37 7.73 1.61 2.38
C MET A 37 6.88 0.59 1.63
N VAL A 38 5.85 1.03 0.90
CA VAL A 38 5.03 0.14 0.07
C VAL A 38 5.87 -0.54 -1.01
N ASN A 39 6.90 0.12 -1.56
CA ASN A 39 7.83 -0.52 -2.50
C ASN A 39 8.72 -1.60 -1.88
N LEU A 40 8.86 -1.62 -0.56
CA LEU A 40 9.67 -2.62 0.17
C LEU A 40 8.84 -3.83 0.60
N LEU A 41 7.51 -3.76 0.53
CA LEU A 41 6.68 -4.91 0.82
C LEU A 41 6.88 -5.97 -0.28
N PRO A 42 7.00 -7.25 0.07
CA PRO A 42 7.22 -8.30 -0.90
C PRO A 42 5.99 -8.48 -1.80
N GLY A 43 6.16 -8.18 -3.08
CA GLY A 43 5.13 -8.38 -4.10
C GLY A 43 4.19 -7.19 -4.29
N THR A 44 4.67 -5.99 -4.00
CA THR A 44 3.96 -4.73 -4.20
C THR A 44 4.86 -3.74 -4.94
N LEU A 45 4.24 -2.81 -5.65
CA LEU A 45 4.92 -1.73 -6.34
C LEU A 45 3.99 -0.51 -6.32
N SER A 46 4.47 0.63 -5.84
CA SER A 46 3.75 1.90 -6.01
C SER A 46 3.80 2.27 -7.50
N ALA A 47 2.68 2.13 -8.19
CA ALA A 47 2.56 2.39 -9.62
C ALA A 47 2.35 3.88 -9.91
N GLU A 48 1.65 4.60 -9.04
CA GLU A 48 1.36 6.03 -9.21
C GLU A 48 1.21 6.73 -7.86
N LEU A 49 1.74 7.95 -7.77
CA LEU A 49 1.54 8.83 -6.64
C LEU A 49 0.87 10.11 -7.12
N ASN A 50 -0.42 10.27 -6.81
CA ASN A 50 -1.16 11.48 -7.14
C ASN A 50 -1.68 12.19 -5.87
N GLU A 51 -2.33 13.33 -6.03
CA GLU A 51 -2.73 14.18 -4.90
C GLU A 51 -3.80 13.56 -4.02
N LYS A 52 -4.58 12.61 -4.54
CA LYS A 52 -5.73 12.01 -3.84
C LYS A 52 -5.51 10.55 -3.43
N HIS A 53 -4.72 9.80 -4.20
CA HIS A 53 -4.53 8.37 -4.02
C HIS A 53 -3.06 7.93 -4.22
N LEU A 54 -2.72 6.81 -3.58
CA LEU A 54 -1.60 5.95 -3.92
C LEU A 54 -2.14 4.81 -4.77
N ARG A 55 -1.68 4.68 -6.01
CA ARG A 55 -1.96 3.49 -6.80
C ARG A 55 -0.89 2.44 -6.55
N VAL A 56 -1.30 1.30 -6.03
CA VAL A 56 -0.41 0.18 -5.72
C VAL A 56 -0.72 -0.98 -6.65
N HIS A 57 0.30 -1.46 -7.35
CA HIS A 57 0.28 -2.72 -8.06
C HIS A 57 0.72 -3.84 -7.12
N VAL A 58 -0.06 -4.92 -7.06
CA VAL A 58 0.24 -6.08 -6.22
C VAL A 58 0.41 -7.31 -7.10
N LEU A 59 1.36 -8.19 -6.76
CA LEU A 59 1.57 -9.48 -7.42
C LEU A 59 0.45 -10.48 -7.07
N TYR A 60 -0.25 -10.26 -5.96
CA TYR A 60 -1.36 -11.08 -5.50
C TYR A 60 -2.41 -10.25 -4.78
N GLN A 61 -3.56 -10.08 -5.42
CA GLN A 61 -4.66 -9.29 -4.88
C GLN A 61 -5.39 -10.05 -3.76
N THR A 62 -5.47 -9.45 -2.58
CA THR A 62 -6.24 -9.95 -1.43
C THR A 62 -6.87 -8.78 -0.68
N ASP A 63 -8.03 -8.99 -0.06
CA ASP A 63 -8.71 -7.97 0.75
C ASP A 63 -7.87 -7.53 1.96
N ALA A 64 -6.98 -8.41 2.44
CA ALA A 64 -6.07 -8.12 3.54
C ALA A 64 -5.10 -6.95 3.22
N PHE A 65 -4.78 -6.73 1.95
CA PHE A 65 -3.80 -5.72 1.54
C PHE A 65 -4.30 -4.29 1.76
N ALA A 66 -5.60 -4.03 1.56
CA ALA A 66 -6.20 -2.71 1.83
C ALA A 66 -6.11 -2.34 3.32
N SER A 67 -6.37 -3.31 4.19
CA SER A 67 -6.19 -3.15 5.65
C SER A 67 -4.73 -2.89 6.01
N GLU A 68 -3.78 -3.58 5.36
CA GLU A 68 -2.35 -3.38 5.60
C GLU A 68 -1.89 -1.96 5.24
N LEU A 69 -2.32 -1.43 4.09
CA LEU A 69 -2.04 -0.04 3.71
C LEU A 69 -2.61 0.97 4.72
N THR A 70 -3.82 0.72 5.21
CA THR A 70 -4.46 1.54 6.25
C THR A 70 -3.63 1.55 7.55
N GLN A 71 -3.07 0.40 7.95
CA GLN A 71 -2.22 0.29 9.13
C GLN A 71 -0.86 0.96 8.93
N ILE A 72 -0.25 0.80 7.76
CA ILE A 72 1.01 1.47 7.41
C ILE A 72 0.81 2.98 7.46
N GLU A 73 -0.28 3.48 6.88
CA GLU A 73 -0.61 4.91 6.90
C GLU A 73 -0.72 5.45 8.34
N ALA A 74 -1.40 4.72 9.23
CA ALA A 74 -1.50 5.09 10.65
C ALA A 74 -0.14 5.12 11.34
N ARG A 75 0.74 4.16 11.05
CA ARG A 75 2.11 4.13 11.59
C ARG A 75 2.96 5.30 11.07
N VAL A 76 2.82 5.66 9.80
CA VAL A 76 3.46 6.85 9.23
C VAL A 76 2.95 8.10 9.92
N ALA A 77 1.64 8.24 10.10
CA ALA A 77 1.10 9.41 10.77
C ALA A 77 1.66 9.56 12.19
N MET A 78 1.72 8.47 12.96
CA MET A 78 2.35 8.47 14.30
C MET A 78 3.82 8.89 14.25
N LEU A 79 4.60 8.39 13.29
CA LEU A 79 6.01 8.77 13.11
C LEU A 79 6.20 10.27 12.83
N PHE A 80 5.25 10.88 12.12
CA PHE A 80 5.26 12.30 11.80
C PHE A 80 4.48 13.17 12.80
N GLY A 81 3.98 12.61 13.91
CA GLY A 81 3.20 13.35 14.92
C GLY A 81 1.84 13.84 14.42
N LEU A 82 1.25 13.16 13.44
CA LEU A 82 -0.01 13.52 12.80
C LEU A 82 -1.18 12.72 13.39
N ASN A 83 -2.33 13.38 13.55
CA ASN A 83 -3.57 12.71 13.92
C ASN A 83 -4.41 12.49 12.65
N LEU A 84 -4.67 11.22 12.31
CA LEU A 84 -5.51 10.89 11.15
C LEU A 84 -6.98 10.86 11.57
N VAL A 85 -7.84 11.43 10.74
CA VAL A 85 -9.28 11.20 10.84
C VAL A 85 -9.58 9.80 10.31
N PRO A 86 -10.39 8.97 11.01
CA PRO A 86 -10.81 7.67 10.50
C PRO A 86 -11.50 7.82 9.14
N ASP A 87 -11.33 6.82 8.28
CA ASP A 87 -11.91 6.86 6.94
C ASP A 87 -13.44 6.80 7.07
N GLY A 88 -14.13 7.85 6.65
CA GLY A 88 -15.56 8.06 6.90
C GLY A 88 -16.48 7.25 5.98
N ASN A 89 -16.19 5.96 5.78
CA ASN A 89 -16.99 5.05 4.96
C ASN A 89 -17.34 3.79 5.78
N GLU A 90 -18.28 3.96 6.71
CA GLU A 90 -19.21 2.90 7.11
C GLU A 90 -20.54 3.20 6.41
N GLU A 91 -20.72 2.72 5.19
CA GLU A 91 -22.03 2.56 4.53
C GLU A 91 -22.08 1.20 3.82
#